data_AF-A0A6M1MQ08-F1
#
_entry.id   AF-A0A6M1MQ08-F1
#
_cell.length_a   1.000
_cell.length_b   1.000
_cell.length_c   1.000
_cell.angle_alpha   90.00
_cell.angle_beta   90.00
_cell.angle_gamma   90.00
#
_symmetry.space_group_name_H-M   'P 1'
#
loop_
_entity.id
_entity.type
_entity.pdbx_description
1 polymer ?
#
loop_
_entity_poly.entity_id
_entity_poly.type
_entity_poly.pdbx_seq_one_letter_code
_entity_poly.pdbx_strand_id
1 'polypeptide(L)'
;MRTFLGCAVLAFGAAAGPAPADNVLELRVGETRHMTVYIADNCKGKPPAWVNVKRKLPKSKIVTFSDGDLGPRRSDRCGGEVVGREIDATGMKPGKETLKVQSGKLTVIVR
;
A
#
# COMPACT_ATOMS: atom_id res chain seq x y z
N MET A 1 -15.26 49.88 -41.42
CA MET A 1 -14.19 49.71 -40.42
C MET A 1 -14.10 48.24 -40.07
N ARG A 2 -12.89 47.67 -40.26
CA ARG A 2 -12.22 46.58 -39.51
C ARG A 2 -12.98 45.25 -39.29
N THR A 3 -12.70 44.22 -40.10
CA THR A 3 -11.74 43.11 -39.85
C THR A 3 -12.05 42.20 -38.66
N PHE A 4 -12.56 41.00 -38.99
CA PHE A 4 -11.93 39.68 -38.83
C PHE A 4 -11.35 39.21 -37.47
N LEU A 5 -11.49 37.89 -37.28
CA LEU A 5 -10.88 36.97 -36.31
C LEU A 5 -11.46 37.05 -34.88
N GLY A 6 -12.16 36.04 -34.35
CA GLY A 6 -11.98 34.61 -34.58
C GLY A 6 -10.65 34.17 -33.97
N CYS A 7 -10.56 34.14 -32.63
CA CYS A 7 -9.45 33.52 -31.92
C CYS A 7 -10.02 32.48 -30.95
N ALA A 8 -10.10 31.26 -31.46
CA ALA A 8 -10.29 30.06 -30.69
C ALA A 8 -9.00 29.69 -29.93
N VAL A 9 -9.14 28.73 -29.01
CA VAL A 9 -8.07 27.92 -28.39
C VAL A 9 -7.30 28.71 -27.30
N LEU A 10 -7.14 28.25 -26.06
CA LEU A 10 -6.81 26.90 -25.61
C LEU A 10 -7.44 26.62 -24.24
N ALA A 11 -8.30 25.59 -24.21
CA ALA A 11 -8.56 24.87 -22.98
C ALA A 11 -7.22 24.24 -22.55
N PHE A 12 -6.67 24.71 -21.43
CA PHE A 12 -5.64 23.98 -20.72
C PHE A 12 -6.26 22.65 -20.28
N GLY A 13 -6.01 21.60 -21.08
CA GLY A 13 -6.16 20.24 -20.64
C GLY A 13 -5.20 20.05 -19.48
N ALA A 14 -5.72 20.17 -18.25
CA ALA A 14 -5.06 19.63 -17.09
C ALA A 14 -4.98 18.11 -17.34
N ALA A 15 -3.85 17.66 -17.89
CA ALA A 15 -3.44 16.29 -17.76
C ALA A 15 -3.34 16.04 -16.27
N ALA A 16 -4.39 15.45 -15.69
CA ALA A 16 -4.31 14.82 -14.40
C ALA A 16 -3.20 13.78 -14.53
N GLY A 17 -2.00 14.14 -14.09
CA GLY A 17 -0.91 13.19 -13.95
C GLY A 17 -1.39 12.01 -13.10
N PRO A 18 -0.85 10.81 -13.30
CA PRO A 18 -1.21 9.66 -12.48
C PRO A 18 -1.10 10.04 -11.00
N ALA A 19 -2.17 9.76 -10.26
CA ALA A 19 -2.30 10.09 -8.85
C ALA A 19 -1.06 9.66 -8.04
N PRO A 20 -0.61 10.44 -7.05
CA PRO A 20 0.59 10.11 -6.29
C PRO A 20 0.43 8.87 -5.39
N ALA A 21 1.48 8.04 -5.43
CA ALA A 21 1.89 6.98 -4.50
C ALA A 21 0.98 5.74 -4.34
N ASP A 22 1.01 4.83 -5.31
CA ASP A 22 0.90 3.41 -4.96
C ASP A 22 1.96 3.10 -3.90
N ASN A 23 1.59 2.51 -2.76
CA ASN A 23 2.57 2.05 -1.77
C ASN A 23 3.49 1.06 -2.49
N VAL A 24 4.79 1.36 -2.62
CA VAL A 24 5.78 0.45 -3.24
C VAL A 24 6.70 -0.10 -2.17
N LEU A 25 6.80 -1.43 -2.10
CA LEU A 25 7.79 -2.13 -1.27
C LEU A 25 8.85 -2.75 -2.18
N GLU A 26 10.06 -2.22 -2.12
CA GLU A 26 11.21 -2.80 -2.83
C GLU A 26 12.04 -3.68 -1.88
N LEU A 27 12.40 -4.86 -2.36
CA LEU A 27 13.17 -5.89 -1.66
C LEU A 27 14.25 -6.46 -2.58
N ARG A 28 15.32 -6.96 -1.99
CA ARG A 28 16.21 -7.96 -2.62
C ARG A 28 15.73 -9.36 -2.30
N VAL A 29 16.14 -10.35 -3.11
CA VAL A 29 15.98 -11.76 -2.72
C VAL A 29 16.69 -12.02 -1.38
N GLY A 30 15.96 -12.59 -0.42
CA GLY A 30 16.38 -12.85 0.96
C GLY A 30 16.18 -11.67 1.93
N GLU A 31 15.89 -10.47 1.43
CA GLU A 31 15.67 -9.30 2.29
C GLU A 31 14.28 -9.36 2.92
N THR A 32 14.21 -9.10 4.23
CA THR A 32 12.97 -8.98 4.98
C THR A 32 12.76 -7.52 5.38
N ARG A 33 11.57 -6.98 5.12
CA ARG A 33 11.19 -5.63 5.56
C ARG A 33 9.75 -5.59 6.04
N HIS A 34 9.49 -4.61 6.91
CA HIS A 34 8.15 -4.21 7.29
C HIS A 34 7.31 -3.86 6.05
N MET A 35 6.16 -4.50 5.93
CA MET A 35 5.23 -4.32 4.80
C MET A 35 4.03 -3.45 5.17
N THR A 36 3.34 -3.79 6.25
CA THR A 36 2.12 -3.11 6.70
C THR A 36 1.75 -3.57 8.11
N VAL A 37 0.80 -2.86 8.73
CA VAL A 37 0.24 -3.23 10.03
C VAL A 37 -1.25 -3.50 9.91
N TYR A 38 -1.71 -4.67 10.35
CA TYR A 38 -3.12 -5.02 10.43
C TYR A 38 -3.72 -4.61 11.77
N ILE A 39 -4.75 -3.76 11.74
CA ILE A 39 -5.44 -3.22 12.93
C ILE A 39 -6.82 -3.85 13.09
N ALA A 40 -7.37 -3.82 14.31
CA ALA A 40 -8.72 -4.29 14.59
C ALA A 40 -9.79 -3.41 13.90
N ASP A 41 -10.94 -4.02 13.58
CA ASP A 41 -12.03 -3.33 12.87
C ASP A 41 -12.69 -2.24 13.73
N ASN A 42 -12.67 -2.35 15.06
CA ASN A 42 -13.28 -1.39 15.97
C ASN A 42 -12.31 -0.33 16.53
N CYS A 43 -11.08 -0.23 16.01
CA CYS A 43 -10.03 0.75 16.40
C CYS A 43 -9.52 0.72 17.86
N LYS A 44 -10.32 0.24 18.80
CA LYS A 44 -10.00 0.10 20.24
C LYS A 44 -9.84 -1.36 20.66
N GLY A 45 -10.01 -2.30 19.72
CA GLY A 45 -9.89 -3.73 19.97
C GLY A 45 -8.45 -4.18 20.12
N LYS A 46 -8.28 -5.40 20.64
CA LYS A 46 -6.99 -6.06 20.69
C LYS A 46 -6.42 -6.21 19.27
N PRO A 47 -5.11 -6.03 19.07
CA PRO A 47 -4.47 -6.33 17.79
C PRO A 47 -4.81 -7.74 17.31
N PRO A 48 -5.08 -7.94 16.01
CA PRO A 48 -5.44 -9.25 15.49
C PRO A 48 -4.28 -10.24 15.70
N ALA A 49 -4.62 -11.46 16.13
CA ALA A 49 -3.65 -12.54 16.20
C ALA A 49 -3.07 -12.86 14.81
N TRP A 50 -1.79 -13.24 14.75
CA TRP A 50 -1.11 -13.57 13.50
C TRP A 50 -1.87 -14.59 12.66
N VAL A 51 -2.38 -15.66 13.27
CA VAL A 51 -3.15 -16.69 12.56
C VAL A 51 -4.38 -16.12 11.84
N ASN A 52 -5.00 -15.06 12.37
CA ASN A 52 -6.14 -14.39 11.76
C ASN A 52 -5.71 -13.46 10.63
N VAL A 53 -4.57 -12.78 10.77
CA VAL A 53 -4.02 -11.94 9.70
C VAL A 53 -3.51 -12.79 8.54
N LYS A 54 -2.77 -13.86 8.82
CA LYS A 54 -2.22 -14.78 7.81
C LYS A 54 -3.29 -15.32 6.85
N ARG A 55 -4.50 -15.59 7.34
CA ARG A 55 -5.64 -16.03 6.50
C ARG A 55 -6.20 -14.93 5.58
N LYS A 56 -5.95 -13.66 5.89
CA LYS A 56 -6.38 -12.48 5.12
C LYS A 56 -5.30 -11.96 4.17
N LEU A 57 -4.06 -12.44 4.29
CA LEU A 57 -2.97 -12.03 3.42
C LEU A 57 -3.19 -12.58 2.00
N PRO A 58 -2.89 -11.79 0.96
CA PRO A 58 -2.97 -12.26 -0.41
C PRO A 58 -1.92 -13.36 -0.66
N LYS A 59 -2.18 -14.26 -1.60
CA LYS A 59 -1.14 -15.17 -2.09
C LYS A 59 -0.12 -14.36 -2.90
N SER A 60 1.16 -14.64 -2.72
CA SER A 60 2.24 -14.07 -3.53
C SER A 60 3.15 -15.19 -4.05
N LYS A 61 3.73 -14.98 -5.23
CA LYS A 61 4.76 -15.89 -5.78
C LYS A 61 6.18 -15.36 -5.54
N ILE A 62 6.33 -14.08 -5.19
CA ILE A 62 7.62 -13.38 -5.09
C ILE A 62 8.02 -13.06 -3.65
N VAL A 63 7.09 -13.08 -2.69
CA VAL A 63 7.38 -12.90 -1.26
C VAL A 63 6.71 -13.95 -0.38
N THR A 64 7.28 -14.17 0.81
CA THR A 64 6.61 -14.82 1.94
C THR A 64 6.35 -13.81 3.04
N PHE A 65 5.35 -14.07 3.89
CA PHE A 65 4.98 -13.18 4.99
C PHE A 65 5.28 -13.80 6.35
N SER A 66 5.70 -12.97 7.30
CA SER A 66 5.92 -13.35 8.70
C SER A 66 5.26 -12.36 9.66
N ASP A 67 5.14 -12.79 10.92
CA ASP A 67 4.69 -11.95 12.02
C ASP A 67 5.83 -11.00 12.41
N GLY A 68 5.60 -9.69 12.27
CA GLY A 68 6.53 -8.64 12.69
C GLY A 68 6.25 -8.12 14.10
N ASP A 69 5.54 -8.89 14.93
CA ASP A 69 5.06 -8.52 16.26
C ASP A 69 3.99 -7.42 16.26
N LEU A 70 3.89 -6.69 17.38
CA LEU A 70 2.93 -5.61 17.57
C LEU A 70 3.62 -4.28 17.33
N GLY A 71 2.92 -3.40 16.61
CA GLY A 71 3.44 -2.07 16.36
C GLY A 71 2.37 -1.04 16.01
N PRO A 72 2.75 0.24 16.02
CA PRO A 72 1.83 1.34 15.82
C PRO A 72 1.47 1.50 14.34
N ARG A 73 0.24 1.93 14.07
CA ARG A 73 -0.20 2.39 12.76
C ARG A 73 -1.07 3.62 12.89
N ARG A 74 -0.71 4.68 12.18
CA ARG A 74 -1.60 5.81 11.96
C ARG A 74 -2.76 5.38 11.06
N SER A 75 -3.99 5.62 11.50
CA SER A 75 -5.19 5.29 10.74
C SER A 75 -6.19 6.43 10.79
N ASP A 76 -6.51 6.98 9.62
CA ASP A 76 -7.52 8.03 9.47
C ASP A 76 -8.91 7.53 9.92
N ARG A 77 -9.21 6.27 9.60
CA ARG A 77 -10.44 5.58 10.05
C ARG A 77 -10.57 5.54 11.57
N CYS A 78 -9.45 5.46 12.28
CA CYS A 78 -9.44 5.43 13.74
C CYS A 78 -9.14 6.79 14.38
N GLY A 79 -8.97 7.85 13.56
CA GLY A 79 -8.66 9.20 14.01
C GLY A 79 -7.31 9.35 14.74
N GLY A 80 -6.39 8.39 14.61
CA GLY A 80 -5.21 8.35 15.46
C GLY A 80 -4.24 7.21 15.19
N GLU A 81 -3.24 7.09 16.06
CA GLU A 81 -2.36 5.93 16.12
C GLU A 81 -3.04 4.79 16.88
N VAL A 82 -2.97 3.58 16.33
CA VAL A 82 -3.51 2.37 16.92
C VAL A 82 -2.48 1.26 16.87
N VAL A 83 -2.44 0.41 17.89
CA VAL A 83 -1.57 -0.77 17.88
C VAL A 83 -2.22 -1.84 17.01
N GLY A 84 -1.42 -2.44 16.13
CA GLY A 84 -1.81 -3.55 15.28
C GLY A 84 -0.72 -4.61 15.20
N ARG A 85 -0.97 -5.60 14.34
CA ARG A 85 -0.05 -6.69 14.03
C ARG A 85 0.79 -6.31 12.83
N GLU A 86 2.08 -6.16 13.01
CA GLU A 86 2.98 -5.89 11.90
C GLU A 86 3.15 -7.14 11.04
N ILE A 87 3.31 -6.91 9.74
CA ILE A 87 3.53 -7.94 8.75
C ILE A 87 4.82 -7.60 8.05
N ASP A 88 5.75 -8.53 8.10
CA ASP A 88 6.97 -8.45 7.31
C ASP A 88 6.81 -9.25 6.02
N ALA A 89 7.52 -8.81 4.98
CA ALA A 89 7.64 -9.54 3.73
C ALA A 89 9.12 -9.85 3.45
N THR A 90 9.39 -11.11 3.10
CA THR A 90 10.72 -11.56 2.68
C THR A 90 10.72 -11.82 1.17
N GLY A 91 11.65 -11.21 0.46
CA GLY A 91 11.87 -11.43 -0.98
C GLY A 91 12.29 -12.87 -1.26
N MET A 92 11.53 -13.61 -2.07
CA MET A 92 11.83 -15.00 -2.41
C MET A 92 12.35 -15.16 -3.83
N LYS A 93 11.78 -14.42 -4.78
CA LYS A 93 12.10 -14.51 -6.20
C LYS A 93 11.98 -13.13 -6.86
N PRO A 94 12.83 -12.78 -7.83
CA PRO A 94 12.70 -11.51 -8.55
C PRO A 94 11.35 -11.40 -9.26
N GLY A 95 10.78 -10.21 -9.29
CA GLY A 95 9.51 -9.95 -9.95
C GLY A 95 8.75 -8.75 -9.38
N LYS A 96 7.56 -8.51 -9.93
CA LYS A 96 6.67 -7.42 -9.53
C LYS A 96 5.24 -7.95 -9.37
N GLU A 97 4.63 -7.68 -8.23
CA GLU A 97 3.24 -8.05 -7.94
C GLU A 97 2.51 -6.89 -7.24
N THR A 98 1.22 -6.71 -7.51
CA THR A 98 0.37 -5.78 -6.74
C THR A 98 -0.55 -6.58 -5.83
N LEU A 99 -0.41 -6.35 -4.53
CA LEU A 99 -1.11 -7.02 -3.45
C LEU A 99 -2.20 -6.11 -2.88
N LYS A 100 -3.37 -6.68 -2.54
CA LYS A 100 -4.41 -5.98 -1.79
C LYS A 100 -4.30 -6.36 -0.31
N VAL A 101 -3.92 -5.39 0.51
CA VAL A 101 -3.77 -5.51 1.96
C VAL A 101 -4.74 -4.57 2.68
N GLN A 102 -4.79 -4.58 4.01
CA GLN A 102 -5.69 -3.70 4.76
C GLN A 102 -5.40 -2.21 4.53
N SER A 103 -4.14 -1.82 4.27
CA SER A 103 -3.77 -0.45 3.90
C SER A 103 -4.10 -0.06 2.46
N GLY A 104 -4.67 -0.96 1.65
CA GLY A 104 -5.01 -0.70 0.26
C GLY A 104 -4.17 -1.52 -0.70
N LYS A 105 -3.83 -0.95 -1.85
CA LYS A 105 -2.95 -1.60 -2.83
C LYS A 105 -1.49 -1.33 -2.47
N LEU A 106 -0.68 -2.38 -2.53
CA LEU A 106 0.76 -2.36 -2.31
C LEU A 106 1.43 -3.04 -3.51
N THR A 107 2.30 -2.34 -4.21
CA THR A 107 3.14 -2.92 -5.26
C THR A 107 4.44 -3.39 -4.64
N VAL A 108 4.71 -4.69 -4.72
CA VAL A 108 5.96 -5.30 -4.26
C VAL A 108 6.86 -5.56 -5.46
N ILE A 109 8.11 -5.12 -5.34
CA ILE A 109 9.15 -5.36 -6.35
C ILE A 109 10.31 -6.07 -5.65
N VAL A 110 10.65 -7.26 -6.13
CA VAL A 110 11.82 -8.01 -5.68
C VAL A 110 12.87 -7.97 -6.79
N ARG A 111 14.08 -7.52 -6.45
CA ARG A 111 15.23 -7.41 -7.35
C ARG A 111 16.30 -8.44 -7.03
#